data_AF-A0A6B3M842-F1
#
_entry.id   AF-A0A6B3M842-F1
#
_cell.length_a   1.000
_cell.length_b   1.000
_cell.length_c   1.000
_cell.angle_alpha   90.00
_cell.angle_beta   90.00
_cell.angle_gamma   90.00
#
_symmetry.space_group_name_H-M   'P 1'
#
loop_
_entity.id
_entity.type
_entity.pdbx_description
1 polymer ?
#
loop_
_entity_poly.entity_id
_entity_poly.type
_entity_poly.pdbx_seq_one_letter_code
_entity_poly.pdbx_strand_id
1 'polypeptide(L)'
;MDIENIVEPFVSKKSNLNLVVGVIDGDLHSTFGFGSFSESSSGTPDEDTLFEIGSITKVFTSTLLSILVEDGELKLKDSIGNLIKKYEKLP
;
A
#
# COMPACT_ATOMS: atom_id res chain seq x y z
N MET A 1 -3.20 -15.82 -16.44
CA MET A 1 -4.37 -15.25 -15.75
C MET A 1 -4.89 -14.12 -16.64
N ASP A 2 -6.20 -14.00 -16.80
CA ASP A 2 -6.83 -12.93 -17.60
C ASP A 2 -7.21 -11.80 -16.64
N ILE A 3 -6.36 -10.78 -16.56
CA ILE A 3 -6.49 -9.69 -15.58
C ILE A 3 -7.57 -8.70 -16.03
N GLU A 4 -7.71 -8.53 -17.33
CA GLU A 4 -8.67 -7.65 -17.99
C GLU A 4 -10.10 -8.00 -17.55
N ASN A 5 -10.47 -9.29 -17.61
CA ASN A 5 -11.80 -9.75 -17.18
C ASN A 5 -12.07 -9.56 -15.67
N ILE A 6 -11.03 -9.59 -14.83
CA ILE A 6 -11.16 -9.35 -13.38
C ILE A 6 -11.39 -7.87 -13.10
N VAL A 7 -10.73 -7.00 -13.87
CA VAL A 7 -10.69 -5.55 -13.65
C VAL A 7 -11.86 -4.82 -14.32
N GLU A 8 -12.40 -5.35 -15.41
CA GLU A 8 -13.50 -4.75 -16.19
C GLU A 8 -14.67 -4.23 -15.32
N PRO A 9 -15.19 -4.97 -14.31
CA PRO A 9 -16.30 -4.50 -13.49
C PRO A 9 -15.98 -3.25 -12.66
N PHE A 10 -14.70 -2.96 -12.42
CA PHE A 10 -14.24 -1.83 -11.63
C PHE A 10 -14.04 -0.58 -12.50
N VAL A 11 -13.45 -0.75 -13.68
CA VAL A 11 -13.12 0.35 -14.60
C VAL A 11 -14.36 0.81 -15.37
N SER A 12 -15.23 -0.12 -15.81
CA SER A 12 -16.44 0.21 -16.58
C SER A 12 -17.49 1.01 -15.79
N LYS A 13 -17.51 0.88 -14.45
CA LYS A 13 -18.50 1.53 -13.59
C LYS A 13 -18.13 2.96 -13.17
N LYS A 14 -16.87 3.38 -13.35
CA LYS A 14 -16.37 4.67 -12.88
C LYS A 14 -15.45 5.31 -13.92
N SER A 15 -15.93 6.39 -14.53
CA SER A 15 -15.23 7.10 -15.62
C SER A 15 -13.85 7.66 -15.25
N ASN A 16 -13.53 7.80 -13.96
CA ASN A 16 -12.28 8.41 -13.48
C ASN A 16 -11.45 7.45 -12.60
N LEU A 17 -11.69 6.13 -12.68
CA LEU A 17 -10.91 5.16 -11.91
C LEU A 17 -9.61 4.85 -12.65
N ASN A 18 -8.50 5.07 -11.96
CA ASN A 18 -7.17 4.63 -12.37
C ASN A 18 -6.74 3.45 -11.51
N LEU A 19 -6.27 2.37 -12.14
CA LEU A 19 -5.87 1.14 -11.47
C LEU A 19 -4.58 0.61 -12.08
N VAL A 20 -3.67 0.16 -11.23
CA VAL A 20 -2.47 -0.59 -11.62
C VAL A 20 -2.48 -1.91 -10.87
N VAL A 21 -2.30 -3.02 -11.59
CA VAL A 21 -2.27 -4.37 -11.03
C VAL A 21 -0.90 -5.00 -11.31
N GLY A 22 -0.16 -5.30 -10.24
CA GLY A 22 1.06 -6.10 -10.31
C GLY A 22 0.79 -7.57 -9.97
N VAL A 23 1.37 -8.49 -10.75
CA VAL A 23 1.30 -9.94 -10.52
C VAL A 23 2.72 -10.48 -10.40
N ILE A 24 2.98 -11.22 -9.33
CA ILE A 24 4.25 -11.90 -9.07
C ILE A 24 3.97 -13.40 -8.95
N ASP A 25 4.55 -14.19 -9.86
CA ASP A 25 4.50 -15.67 -9.85
C ASP A 25 5.93 -16.22 -10.04
N GLY A 26 6.60 -16.50 -8.92
CA GLY A 26 8.03 -16.81 -8.92
C GLY A 26 8.85 -15.66 -9.50
N ASP A 27 9.59 -15.95 -10.57
CA ASP A 27 10.42 -14.96 -11.29
C ASP A 27 9.61 -14.17 -12.34
N LEU A 28 8.37 -14.56 -12.63
CA LEU A 28 7.52 -13.86 -13.61
C LEU A 28 6.82 -12.68 -12.94
N HIS A 29 7.19 -11.46 -13.34
CA HIS A 29 6.56 -10.23 -12.86
C HIS A 29 5.87 -9.53 -14.03
N SER A 30 4.65 -9.04 -13.81
CA SER A 30 3.89 -8.30 -14.82
C SER A 30 3.08 -7.20 -14.17
N THR A 31 2.99 -6.05 -14.84
CA THR A 31 2.20 -4.89 -14.43
C THR A 31 1.19 -4.55 -15.51
N PHE A 32 -0.04 -4.24 -15.10
CA PHE A 32 -1.15 -3.90 -15.99
C PHE A 32 -1.80 -2.59 -15.51
N GLY A 33 -1.81 -1.59 -16.39
CA GLY A 33 -2.44 -0.28 -16.14
C GLY A 33 -3.83 -0.18 -16.77
N PHE A 34 -4.78 0.41 -16.06
CA PHE A 34 -6.15 0.61 -16.51
C PHE A 34 -6.67 2.01 -16.14
N GLY A 35 -7.46 2.61 -17.02
CA GLY A 35 -8.04 3.94 -16.83
C GLY A 35 -7.28 5.05 -17.55
N SER A 36 -7.63 6.30 -17.24
CA SER A 36 -6.96 7.51 -17.73
C SER A 36 -7.02 8.62 -16.66
N PHE A 37 -5.94 9.40 -16.53
CA PHE A 37 -5.90 10.54 -15.59
C PHE A 37 -6.88 11.65 -15.95
N SER A 38 -7.20 11.85 -17.23
CA SER A 38 -8.29 12.71 -17.70
C SER A 38 -8.66 12.43 -19.17
N GLU A 39 -9.74 13.03 -19.68
CA GLU A 39 -10.03 13.03 -21.12
C GLU A 39 -8.97 13.78 -21.95
N SER A 40 -8.20 14.66 -21.32
CA SER A 40 -7.22 15.56 -21.97
C SER A 40 -5.75 15.16 -21.75
N SER A 41 -5.47 14.20 -20.87
CA SER A 41 -4.14 13.69 -20.57
C SER A 41 -4.05 12.24 -21.02
N SER A 42 -3.08 11.95 -21.88
CA SER A 42 -2.98 10.68 -22.60
C SER A 42 -2.30 9.56 -21.81
N GLY A 43 -2.29 9.64 -20.47
CA GLY A 43 -1.58 8.69 -19.62
C GLY A 43 -2.51 7.64 -19.04
N THR A 44 -2.32 6.38 -19.39
CA THR A 44 -2.74 5.24 -18.57
C THR A 44 -1.73 5.12 -17.42
N PRO A 45 -2.17 4.90 -16.17
CA PRO A 45 -1.25 4.73 -15.05
C PRO A 45 -0.38 3.48 -15.25
N ASP A 46 0.84 3.53 -14.75
CA ASP A 46 1.89 2.51 -14.87
C ASP A 46 2.53 2.21 -13.50
N GLU A 47 3.56 1.36 -13.47
CA GLU A 47 4.30 0.98 -12.25
C GLU A 47 4.90 2.17 -11.48
N ASP A 48 5.17 3.29 -12.15
CA ASP A 48 5.79 4.48 -11.57
C ASP A 48 4.74 5.49 -11.08
N THR A 49 3.47 5.24 -11.34
CA THR A 49 2.37 6.09 -10.89
C THR A 49 2.23 6.05 -9.36
N LEU A 50 2.21 7.22 -8.73
CA LEU A 50 2.08 7.34 -7.28
C LEU A 50 0.62 7.18 -6.81
N PHE A 51 0.40 6.26 -5.86
CA PHE A 51 -0.88 6.06 -5.17
C PHE A 51 -0.72 6.13 -3.66
N GLU A 52 -1.76 6.62 -2.98
CA GLU A 52 -1.90 6.43 -1.53
C GLU A 52 -2.28 4.97 -1.24
N ILE A 53 -1.52 4.31 -0.37
CA ILE A 53 -1.75 2.89 -0.02
C ILE A 53 -2.62 2.70 1.22
N GLY A 54 -2.99 3.79 1.90
CA GLY A 54 -3.89 3.78 3.06
C GLY A 54 -3.45 2.83 4.17
N SER A 55 -4.34 1.92 4.59
CA SER A 55 -4.05 0.99 5.70
C SER A 55 -2.95 -0.03 5.40
N ILE A 56 -2.53 -0.21 4.14
CA ILE A 56 -1.37 -1.05 3.80
C ILE A 56 -0.08 -0.49 4.43
N THR A 57 0.00 0.83 4.68
CA THR A 57 1.09 1.46 5.45
C THR A 57 1.34 0.76 6.80
N LYS A 58 0.32 0.19 7.44
CA LYS A 58 0.47 -0.54 8.71
C LYS A 58 1.38 -1.76 8.60
N VAL A 59 1.46 -2.40 7.42
CA VAL A 59 2.39 -3.52 7.20
C VAL A 59 3.80 -3.01 7.42
N PHE A 60 4.22 -1.95 6.73
CA PHE A 60 5.54 -1.32 6.90
C PHE A 60 5.79 -0.88 8.34
N THR A 61 4.83 -0.19 8.98
CA THR A 61 4.98 0.25 10.37
C THR A 61 5.15 -0.93 11.32
N SER A 62 4.38 -2.00 11.16
CA SER A 62 4.47 -3.20 12.00
C SER A 62 5.75 -4.00 11.74
N THR A 63 6.21 -4.06 10.49
CA THR A 63 7.49 -4.69 10.13
C THR A 63 8.64 -3.95 10.81
N LEU A 64 8.64 -2.62 10.77
CA LEU A 64 9.65 -1.82 11.48
C LEU A 64 9.59 -2.05 13.00
N LEU A 65 8.39 -2.09 13.58
CA LEU A 65 8.23 -2.42 15.00
C LEU A 65 8.81 -3.81 15.32
N SER A 66 8.56 -4.82 14.48
CA SER A 66 9.12 -6.16 14.67
C SER A 66 10.64 -6.17 14.64
N ILE A 67 11.26 -5.44 13.70
CA ILE A 67 12.73 -5.31 13.62
C ILE A 67 13.28 -4.70 14.92
N LEU A 68 12.69 -3.60 15.40
CA LEU A 68 13.14 -2.96 16.65
C LEU A 68 12.97 -3.86 17.88
N VAL A 69 11.96 -4.72 17.89
CA VAL A 69 11.76 -5.70 18.97
C VAL A 69 12.79 -6.82 18.91
N GLU A 70 13.14 -7.28 17.70
CA GLU A 70 14.18 -8.29 17.50
C GLU A 70 15.58 -7.76 17.86
N ASP A 71 15.86 -6.50 17.52
CA ASP A 71 17.11 -5.81 17.86
C ASP A 71 17.20 -5.43 19.35
N GLY A 72 16.12 -5.60 20.12
CA GLY A 72 16.05 -5.29 21.54
C GLY A 72 15.91 -3.78 21.87
N GLU A 73 15.70 -2.94 20.85
CA GLU A 73 15.50 -1.49 20.97
C GLU A 73 14.12 -1.14 21.53
N LEU A 74 13.12 -2.02 21.34
CA LEU A 74 11.77 -1.89 21.88
C LEU A 74 11.24 -3.23 22.41
N LYS A 75 10.22 -3.17 23.25
CA LYS A 75 9.42 -4.36 23.64
C LYS A 75 7.96 -4.11 23.32
N LEU A 76 7.27 -5.13 22.82
CA LEU A 76 5.82 -5.05 22.56
C LEU A 76 4.98 -4.71 23.80
N LYS A 77 5.53 -4.91 25.00
CA LYS A 77 4.89 -4.61 26.27
C LYS A 77 5.33 -3.28 26.88
N ASP A 78 6.18 -2.51 26.19
CA ASP A 78 6.50 -1.16 26.63
C ASP A 78 5.22 -0.32 26.59
N SER A 79 4.90 0.35 27.70
CA SER A 79 3.83 1.33 27.69
C SER A 79 4.25 2.54 26.87
N ILE A 80 3.29 3.19 26.21
CA ILE A 80 3.58 4.40 25.45
C ILE A 80 4.16 5.52 26.33
N GLY A 81 3.81 5.51 27.63
CA GLY A 81 4.33 6.45 28.62
C GLY A 81 5.83 6.30 28.88
N ASN A 82 6.37 5.09 28.77
CA ASN A 82 7.82 4.85 28.88
C ASN A 82 8.60 5.45 27.70
N LEU A 83 7.97 5.49 26.52
CA LEU A 83 8.61 5.91 25.27
C LEU A 83 8.43 7.41 25.00
N ILE A 84 7.28 7.97 25.37
CA ILE A 84 6.90 9.35 25.06
C ILE A 84 6.47 10.06 26.35
N LYS A 85 7.31 10.99 26.82
CA LYS A 85 7.11 11.72 28.09
C LYS A 85 5.74 12.39 28.23
N LYS A 86 5.15 12.90 27.13
CA LYS A 86 3.81 13.49 27.13
C LYS A 86 2.72 12.52 27.62
N TYR A 87 2.94 11.21 27.47
CA TYR A 87 2.00 10.15 27.77
C TYR A 87 2.36 9.35 29.04
N GLU A 88 3.28 9.83 29.88
CA GLU A 88 3.74 9.15 31.09
C GLU A 88 2.61 8.78 32.08
N LYS A 89 1.50 9.54 32.05
CA LYS A 89 0.32 9.31 32.90
C LYS A 89 -0.73 8.38 32.28
N LEU A 90 -0.51 7.90 31.06
CA LEU A 90 -1.36 6.86 30.49
C LEU A 90 -1.00 5.51 31.12
N PRO A 91 -1.99 4.63 31.34
CA PRO A 91 -1.76 3.31 31.87
C PRO A 91 -0.77 2.50 31.02
#